data_AF-A0AAE4U1X4-F1
#
_entry.id   AF-A0AAE4U1X4-F1
#
_cell.length_a   1.000
_cell.length_b   1.000
_cell.length_c   1.000
_cell.angle_alpha   90.00
_cell.angle_beta   90.00
_cell.angle_gamma   90.00
#
_symmetry.space_group_name_H-M   'P 1'
#
loop_
_entity.id
_entity.type
_entity.pdbx_description
1 polymer ?
#
loop_
_entity_poly.entity_id
_entity_poly.type
_entity_poly.pdbx_seq_one_letter_code
_entity_poly.pdbx_strand_id
1 'polypeptide(L)'
;MSKARRSPWLDDRAALLVKLLADRHGLTVSEDVARQDISDDVDHVARLMRIGRQAAKVYLTDDAIITTPDRIAAAVAEHQGASIVAAAGREGIADVGRPGLVDLDTERRRRR
;
A
#
# COMPACT_ATOMS: atom_id res chain seq x y z
N MET A 1 6.33 14.93 30.48
CA MET A 1 5.36 14.51 29.43
C MET A 1 4.90 13.10 29.77
N SER A 2 3.65 12.94 30.23
CA SER A 2 3.12 11.61 30.58
C SER A 2 2.99 10.79 29.29
N LYS A 3 3.85 9.79 29.11
CA LYS A 3 3.77 8.83 28.01
C LYS A 3 2.44 8.10 28.20
N ALA A 4 1.43 8.45 27.38
CA ALA A 4 0.12 7.81 27.43
C ALA A 4 0.34 6.29 27.51
N ARG A 5 -0.30 5.65 28.49
CA ARG A 5 -0.12 4.23 28.78
C ARG A 5 -0.43 3.45 27.50
N ARG A 6 0.59 2.97 26.81
CA ARG A 6 0.45 2.11 25.62
C ARG A 6 -0.30 0.85 26.04
N SER A 7 -1.23 0.40 25.19
CA SER A 7 -2.03 -0.79 25.44
C SER A 7 -1.19 -2.02 25.15
N PRO A 8 -0.83 -2.87 26.13
CA PRO A 8 0.02 -4.04 25.89
C PRO A 8 -0.56 -4.96 24.81
N TRP A 9 -1.88 -5.15 24.80
CA TRP A 9 -2.57 -5.93 23.76
C TRP A 9 -2.35 -5.39 22.34
N LEU A 10 -2.26 -4.07 22.16
CA LEU A 10 -2.00 -3.49 20.83
C LEU A 10 -0.53 -3.69 20.42
N ASP A 11 0.38 -3.61 21.37
CA ASP A 11 1.82 -3.83 21.13
C ASP A 11 2.06 -5.30 20.72
N ASP A 12 1.46 -6.26 21.42
CA ASP A 12 1.58 -7.69 21.09
C ASP A 12 1.04 -8.02 19.69
N ARG A 13 -0.11 -7.44 19.31
CA ARG A 13 -0.69 -7.65 17.98
C ARG A 13 0.09 -6.94 16.89
N ALA A 14 0.61 -5.74 17.16
CA ALA A 14 1.47 -5.02 16.21
C ALA A 14 2.76 -5.79 15.93
N ALA A 15 3.39 -6.34 16.98
CA ALA A 15 4.58 -7.17 16.82
C ALA A 15 4.29 -8.43 15.98
N LEU A 16 3.14 -9.08 16.20
CA LEU A 16 2.72 -10.23 15.39
C LEU A 16 2.52 -9.85 13.92
N LEU A 17 1.84 -8.74 13.64
CA LEU A 17 1.60 -8.25 12.28
C LEU A 17 2.91 -7.92 11.55
N VAL A 18 3.82 -7.20 12.21
CA VAL A 18 5.16 -6.87 11.67
C VAL A 18 5.91 -8.15 11.30
N LYS A 19 5.91 -9.15 12.21
CA LYS A 19 6.57 -10.43 11.96
C LYS A 19 5.97 -11.15 10.75
N LEU A 20 4.64 -11.22 10.65
CA LEU A 20 3.98 -11.90 9.53
C LEU A 20 4.23 -11.22 8.19
N LEU A 21 4.24 -9.89 8.15
CA LEU A 21 4.56 -9.11 6.95
C LEU A 21 5.99 -9.35 6.49
N ALA A 22 6.94 -9.40 7.42
CA ALA A 22 8.34 -9.68 7.12
C ALA A 22 8.54 -11.13 6.66
N ASP A 23 8.03 -12.10 7.43
CA ASP A 23 8.26 -13.53 7.20
C ASP A 23 7.61 -14.04 5.91
N ARG A 24 6.41 -13.55 5.57
CA ARG A 24 5.64 -14.07 4.42
C ARG A 24 5.83 -13.28 3.13
N HIS A 25 5.95 -11.96 3.26
CA HIS A 25 5.88 -11.04 2.12
C HIS A 25 7.15 -10.20 1.95
N GLY A 26 8.13 -10.34 2.85
CA GLY A 26 9.35 -9.52 2.84
C GLY A 26 9.08 -8.03 3.06
N LEU A 27 7.91 -7.68 3.60
CA LEU A 27 7.49 -6.29 3.80
C LEU A 27 7.96 -5.82 5.18
N THR A 28 8.64 -4.67 5.20
CA THR A 28 9.04 -4.00 6.43
C THR A 28 8.09 -2.85 6.73
N VAL A 29 7.50 -2.87 7.93
CA VAL A 29 6.65 -1.79 8.44
C VAL A 29 7.05 -1.47 9.86
N SER A 30 6.94 -0.20 10.26
CA SER A 30 7.24 0.17 11.64
C SER A 30 6.15 -0.34 12.59
N GLU A 31 6.54 -0.72 13.81
CA GLU A 31 5.58 -1.16 14.82
C GLU A 31 4.51 -0.10 15.13
N ASP A 32 4.87 1.19 15.00
CA ASP A 32 3.93 2.28 15.18
C ASP A 32 2.83 2.33 14.12
N VAL A 33 3.17 2.03 12.86
CA VAL A 33 2.19 1.91 11.77
C VAL A 33 1.31 0.68 11.96
N ALA A 34 1.93 -0.49 12.22
CA ALA A 34 1.17 -1.72 12.48
C ALA A 34 0.18 -1.58 13.65
N ARG A 35 0.57 -0.83 14.69
CA ARG A 35 -0.31 -0.54 15.83
C ARG A 35 -1.50 0.34 15.45
N GLN A 36 -1.28 1.32 14.58
CA GLN A 36 -2.34 2.19 14.08
C GLN A 36 -3.32 1.38 13.22
N ASP A 37 -2.84 0.53 12.34
CA ASP A 37 -3.68 -0.33 11.51
C ASP A 37 -4.58 -1.24 12.37
N ILE A 38 -4.01 -1.90 13.38
CA ILE A 38 -4.79 -2.74 14.30
C ILE A 38 -5.77 -1.90 15.11
N SER A 39 -5.39 -0.69 15.52
CA SER A 39 -6.29 0.24 16.20
C SER A 39 -7.52 0.56 15.32
N ASP A 40 -7.28 0.84 14.04
CA ASP A 40 -8.31 1.20 13.08
C ASP A 40 -9.22 0.00 12.74
N ASP A 41 -8.67 -1.20 12.68
CA ASP A 41 -9.42 -2.45 12.53
C ASP A 41 -10.35 -2.71 13.72
N VAL A 42 -9.86 -2.51 14.95
CA VAL A 42 -10.71 -2.63 16.16
C VAL A 42 -11.86 -1.62 16.11
N ASP A 43 -11.56 -0.38 15.73
CA ASP A 43 -12.59 0.66 15.62
C ASP A 43 -13.57 0.35 14.47
N HIS A 44 -13.11 -0.26 13.38
CA HIS A 44 -13.95 -0.69 12.28
C HIS A 44 -14.91 -1.82 12.70
N VAL A 45 -14.41 -2.85 13.37
CA VAL A 45 -15.23 -3.94 13.92
C VAL A 45 -16.24 -3.42 14.94
N ALA A 46 -15.82 -2.52 15.84
CA ALA A 46 -16.71 -1.88 16.80
C ALA A 46 -17.87 -1.16 16.12
N ARG A 47 -17.59 -0.41 15.04
CA ARG A 47 -18.61 0.27 14.24
C ARG A 47 -19.55 -0.70 13.52
N LEU A 48 -19.00 -1.72 12.84
CA LEU A 48 -19.79 -2.70 12.10
C LEU A 48 -20.73 -3.49 13.00
N MET A 49 -20.22 -3.96 14.14
CA MET A 49 -21.00 -4.76 15.09
C MET A 49 -21.84 -3.91 16.05
N ARG A 50 -21.66 -2.59 16.04
CA ARG A 50 -22.29 -1.63 16.96
C ARG A 50 -22.04 -1.98 18.43
N ILE A 51 -20.80 -2.37 18.74
CA ILE A 51 -20.34 -2.73 20.09
C ILE A 51 -19.25 -1.78 20.57
N GLY A 52 -18.94 -1.82 21.86
CA GLY A 52 -17.84 -1.05 22.44
C GLY A 52 -16.46 -1.55 21.98
N ARG A 53 -15.48 -0.64 21.93
CA ARG A 53 -14.11 -0.94 21.48
C ARG A 53 -13.44 -2.09 22.23
N GLN A 54 -13.66 -2.21 23.54
CA GLN A 54 -13.10 -3.34 24.32
C GLN A 54 -13.74 -4.67 23.94
N ALA A 55 -15.04 -4.69 23.62
CA ALA A 55 -15.70 -5.88 23.14
C ALA A 55 -15.23 -6.26 21.73
N ALA A 56 -14.94 -5.28 20.86
CA ALA A 56 -14.43 -5.54 19.51
C ALA A 56 -13.08 -6.29 19.49
N LYS A 57 -12.24 -6.13 20.51
CA LYS A 57 -10.94 -6.83 20.61
C LYS A 57 -11.06 -8.35 20.56
N VAL A 58 -12.16 -8.94 21.03
CA VAL A 58 -12.34 -10.41 21.03
C VAL A 58 -12.50 -10.99 19.63
N TYR A 59 -12.82 -10.15 18.65
CA TYR A 59 -13.01 -10.54 17.26
C TYR A 59 -11.74 -10.37 16.42
N LEU A 60 -10.73 -9.64 16.90
CA LEU A 60 -9.38 -9.64 16.33
C LEU A 60 -8.56 -10.79 16.92
N THR A 61 -8.88 -12.00 16.47
CA THR A 61 -8.11 -13.21 16.81
C THR A 61 -6.80 -13.27 16.04
N ASP A 62 -5.88 -14.12 16.48
CA ASP A 62 -4.61 -14.39 15.80
C ASP A 62 -4.86 -14.85 14.36
N ASP A 63 -5.91 -15.65 14.14
CA ASP A 63 -6.34 -16.10 12.81
C ASP A 63 -6.80 -14.94 11.92
N ALA A 64 -7.54 -13.97 12.48
CA ALA A 64 -7.93 -12.78 11.75
C ALA A 64 -6.69 -11.98 11.32
N ILE A 65 -5.74 -11.79 12.26
CA ILE A 65 -4.47 -11.09 12.02
C ILE A 65 -3.60 -11.85 11.02
N ILE A 66 -3.68 -13.18 10.96
CA ILE A 66 -2.93 -14.00 9.99
C ILE A 66 -3.36 -13.74 8.54
N THR A 67 -4.61 -13.35 8.30
CA THR A 67 -5.12 -13.04 6.95
C THR A 67 -4.87 -11.60 6.52
N THR A 68 -4.66 -10.68 7.47
CA THR A 68 -4.41 -9.26 7.21
C THR A 68 -3.14 -8.99 6.38
N PRO A 69 -1.97 -9.63 6.65
CA PRO A 69 -0.77 -9.47 5.85
C PRO A 69 -0.97 -9.74 4.37
N ASP A 70 -1.78 -10.74 4.03
CA ASP A 70 -2.02 -11.12 2.63
C ASP A 70 -2.80 -10.01 1.90
N ARG A 71 -3.77 -9.38 2.58
CA ARG A 71 -4.50 -8.22 2.04
C ARG A 71 -3.60 -7.00 1.87
N ILE A 72 -2.75 -6.73 2.86
CA ILE A 72 -1.77 -5.62 2.79
C ILE A 72 -0.80 -5.87 1.64
N ALA A 73 -0.26 -7.09 1.51
CA ALA A 73 0.66 -7.44 0.44
C ALA A 73 0.00 -7.32 -0.95
N ALA A 74 -1.25 -7.75 -1.09
CA ALA A 74 -2.01 -7.58 -2.32
C ALA A 74 -2.17 -6.09 -2.68
N ALA A 75 -2.59 -5.26 -1.72
CA ALA A 75 -2.74 -3.82 -1.94
C ALA A 75 -1.40 -3.12 -2.28
N VAL A 76 -0.31 -3.55 -1.63
CA VAL A 76 1.04 -3.04 -1.93
C VAL A 76 1.47 -3.45 -3.34
N ALA A 77 1.24 -4.70 -3.74
CA ALA A 77 1.58 -5.18 -5.09
C ALA A 77 0.77 -4.45 -6.17
N GLU A 78 -0.52 -4.21 -5.94
CA GLU A 78 -1.37 -3.41 -6.83
C GLU A 78 -0.84 -1.98 -6.97
N HIS A 79 -0.46 -1.34 -5.85
CA HIS A 79 0.07 0.01 -5.86
C HIS A 79 1.43 0.11 -6.57
N GLN A 80 2.32 -0.87 -6.34
CA GLN A 80 3.60 -0.95 -7.05
C GLN A 80 3.41 -1.18 -8.54
N GLY A 81 2.48 -2.07 -8.94
CA GLY A 81 2.13 -2.29 -10.34
C GLY A 81 1.57 -1.03 -11.01
N ALA A 82 0.67 -0.30 -10.34
CA ALA A 82 0.14 0.96 -10.83
C ALA A 82 1.24 2.04 -10.97
N SER A 83 2.18 2.09 -10.02
CA SER A 83 3.34 2.97 -10.07
C SER A 83 4.26 2.66 -11.26
N ILE A 84 4.53 1.38 -11.53
CA ILE A 84 5.33 0.95 -12.70
C ILE A 84 4.63 1.35 -14.01
N VAL A 85 3.31 1.16 -14.12
CA VAL A 85 2.55 1.58 -15.31
C VAL A 85 2.56 3.11 -15.48
N ALA A 86 2.44 3.86 -14.39
CA ALA A 86 2.52 5.32 -14.42
C ALA A 86 3.92 5.84 -14.80
N ALA A 87 4.99 5.15 -14.38
CA ALA A 87 6.36 5.47 -14.77
C ALA A 87 6.64 5.12 -16.24
N ALA A 88 6.22 3.94 -16.70
CA ALA A 88 6.35 3.52 -18.09
C ALA A 88 5.57 4.43 -19.07
N GLY A 89 4.41 4.95 -18.63
CA GLY A 89 3.65 5.94 -19.40
C GLY A 89 4.33 7.32 -19.53
N ARG A 90 5.30 7.64 -18.67
CA ARG A 90 6.08 8.89 -18.75
C ARG A 90 7.35 8.77 -19.60
N GLU A 91 7.96 7.59 -19.67
CA GLU A 91 9.17 7.36 -20.48
C GLU A 91 8.86 7.15 -21.97
N GLY A 92 7.64 6.77 -22.34
CA GLY A 92 7.23 6.46 -23.71
C GLY A 92 6.99 7.63 -24.68
N ILE A 93 7.21 8.90 -24.29
CA ILE A 93 6.88 10.07 -25.14
C ILE A 93 8.10 10.87 -25.62
N ALA A 94 9.33 10.49 -25.26
CA ALA A 94 10.52 11.28 -25.57
C ALA A 94 11.41 10.75 -26.71
N ASP A 95 11.21 9.54 -27.24
CA ASP A 95 12.16 8.97 -28.22
C ASP A 95 11.54 8.08 -29.30
N VAL A 96 10.43 8.51 -29.91
CA VAL A 96 10.04 7.96 -31.21
C VAL A 96 10.16 9.06 -32.24
N GLY A 97 11.39 9.19 -32.76
CA GLY A 97 11.62 9.77 -34.08
C GLY A 97 10.70 9.08 -35.08
N ARG A 98 9.59 9.73 -35.40
CA ARG A 98 8.61 9.27 -36.39
C ARG A 98 9.32 9.20 -37.74
N PRO A 99 9.57 8.02 -38.34
CA PRO A 99 10.08 7.98 -39.69
C PRO A 99 8.91 8.29 -40.61
N GLY A 100 8.93 9.45 -41.26
CA GLY A 100 8.12 9.66 -42.46
C GLY A 100 7.23 10.90 -42.56
N LEU A 101 7.34 11.91 -41.68
CA LEU A 101 6.74 13.21 -41.99
C LEU A 101 7.75 14.09 -42.72
N VAL A 102 7.80 13.98 -44.04
CA VAL A 102 8.58 14.90 -44.88
C VAL A 102 7.85 16.24 -44.89
N ASP A 103 8.51 17.28 -44.41
CA ASP A 103 8.02 18.65 -44.52
C ASP A 103 8.01 19.06 -46.01
N LEU A 104 6.80 19.14 -46.58
CA LEU A 104 6.54 19.45 -47.99
C LEU A 104 7.05 20.85 -48.39
N ASP A 105 7.16 21.79 -47.44
CA ASP A 105 7.68 23.13 -47.73
C ASP A 105 9.20 23.13 -47.90
N THR A 106 9.91 22.28 -47.16
CA THR A 106 11.35 22.10 -47.30
C THR A 106 11.71 21.37 -48.59
N GLU A 107 10.93 20.35 -48.98
CA GLU A 107 11.15 19.59 -50.23
C GLU A 107 10.92 20.44 -51.49
N ARG A 108 9.99 21.40 -51.46
CA ARG A 108 9.74 22.31 -52.61
C ARG A 108 10.89 23.29 -52.86
N ARG A 109 11.63 23.70 -51.83
CA ARG A 109 12.81 24.59 -52.01
C ARG A 109 14.01 23.89 -52.62
N ARG A 110 14.17 22.58 -52.41
CA ARG A 110 15.31 21.81 -52.93
C ARG A 110 15.23 21.53 -54.44
N ARG A 111 14.05 21.65 -55.05
CA ARG A 111 13.83 21.33 -56.48
C ARG A 111 13.85 22.56 -57.41
N ARG A 112 14.32 23.71 -56.93
CA ARG A 112 14.52 24.93 -57.74
C ARG A 112 15.99 25.20 -57.98
#